data_AF-A0A2N4WWQ7-F1
#
_entry.id   AF-A0A2N4WWQ7-F1
#
_cell.length_a   1.000
_cell.length_b   1.000
_cell.length_c   1.000
_cell.angle_alpha   90.00
_cell.angle_beta   90.00
_cell.angle_gamma   90.00
#
_symmetry.space_group_name_H-M   'P 1'
#
loop_
_entity.id
_entity.type
_entity.pdbx_description
1 polymer ?
#
loop_
_entity_poly.entity_id
_entity_poly.type
_entity_poly.pdbx_seq_one_letter_code
_entity_poly.pdbx_strand_id
1 'polypeptide(L)'
;MFWKKKPAAPSTSSLPESLDPDSADDIAWIKQSGDPLIWHSAALGILLFRDDSQNFLAWLVEQERMDRTTALAIFLAQSNGKNRLTGGVIPPEQMPEPYRSKQARINHAIDRLCELDTARTWPEHGVGLEAGWEDERAKLLTELGSDPRFPRNMFARPIPRQTARMPYLDLGEAELYSEDYIRQTMPYLLD
;
A
#
# COMPACT_ATOMS: atom_id res chain seq x y z
N MET A 1 -19.97 51.69 2.99
CA MET A 1 -19.16 50.75 2.17
C MET A 1 -18.84 49.53 3.02
N PHE A 2 -19.60 48.45 2.83
CA PHE A 2 -19.38 47.19 3.52
C PHE A 2 -18.24 46.44 2.81
N TRP A 3 -17.08 46.36 3.44
CA TRP A 3 -16.01 45.48 2.99
C TRP A 3 -16.44 44.04 3.25
N LYS A 4 -16.86 43.32 2.21
CA LYS A 4 -16.98 41.86 2.26
C LYS A 4 -15.59 41.32 2.56
N LYS A 5 -15.41 40.70 3.73
CA LYS A 5 -14.25 39.84 3.99
C LYS A 5 -14.16 38.86 2.82
N LYS A 6 -13.05 38.89 2.09
CA LYS A 6 -12.70 37.78 1.19
C LYS A 6 -12.82 36.49 2.01
N PRO A 7 -13.48 35.43 1.52
CA PRO A 7 -13.35 34.14 2.16
C PRO A 7 -11.85 33.84 2.23
N ALA A 8 -11.36 33.51 3.42
CA ALA A 8 -10.01 33.01 3.56
C ALA A 8 -9.85 31.88 2.54
N ALA A 9 -8.77 31.91 1.76
CA ALA A 9 -8.37 30.73 1.02
C ALA A 9 -8.29 29.58 2.05
N PRO A 10 -8.82 28.38 1.75
CA PRO A 10 -8.61 27.25 2.63
C PRO A 10 -7.11 27.16 2.90
N SER A 11 -6.73 27.25 4.17
CA SER A 11 -5.35 27.07 4.59
C SER A 11 -4.87 25.76 4.00
N THR A 12 -3.68 25.77 3.39
CA THR A 12 -2.93 24.57 3.03
C THR A 12 -3.13 23.51 4.11
N SER A 13 -3.89 22.46 3.78
CA SER A 13 -4.44 21.53 4.77
C SER A 13 -3.30 20.87 5.52
N SER A 14 -3.22 21.07 6.83
CA SER A 14 -2.45 20.19 7.69
C SER A 14 -2.93 18.77 7.44
N LEU A 15 -2.01 17.84 7.19
CA LEU A 15 -2.31 16.42 7.18
C LEU A 15 -3.07 16.07 8.48
N PRO A 16 -4.09 15.20 8.43
CA PRO A 16 -4.65 14.59 9.63
C PRO A 16 -3.55 14.11 10.58
N GLU A 17 -3.76 14.30 11.89
CA GLU A 17 -2.77 13.92 12.89
C GLU A 17 -2.52 12.41 12.88
N SER A 18 -3.60 11.63 12.84
CA SER A 18 -3.58 10.19 12.60
C SER A 18 -4.61 9.77 11.55
N LEU A 19 -4.41 8.56 11.01
CA LEU A 19 -5.32 7.86 10.12
C LEU A 19 -5.46 6.40 10.59
N ASP A 20 -6.69 5.91 10.67
CA ASP A 20 -7.01 4.51 10.92
C ASP A 20 -7.44 3.81 9.61
N PRO A 21 -6.66 2.85 9.08
CA PRO A 21 -7.02 2.12 7.88
C PRO A 21 -8.29 1.24 7.99
N ASP A 22 -8.84 1.02 9.19
CA ASP A 22 -10.16 0.39 9.39
C ASP A 22 -11.32 1.41 9.31
N SER A 23 -11.03 2.71 9.43
CA SER A 23 -12.01 3.80 9.36
C SER A 23 -12.40 4.11 7.92
N ALA A 24 -13.70 4.07 7.63
CA ALA A 24 -14.22 4.39 6.30
C ALA A 24 -13.95 5.85 5.90
N ASP A 25 -14.00 6.78 6.86
CA ASP A 25 -13.76 8.20 6.62
C ASP A 25 -12.28 8.47 6.32
N ASP A 26 -11.38 7.82 7.05
CA ASP A 26 -9.93 7.95 6.83
C ASP A 26 -9.53 7.32 5.50
N ILE A 27 -10.10 6.15 5.15
CA ILE A 27 -9.90 5.55 3.82
C ILE A 27 -10.44 6.45 2.72
N ALA A 28 -11.59 7.11 2.91
CA ALA A 28 -12.11 8.06 1.94
C ALA A 28 -11.16 9.26 1.77
N TRP A 29 -10.60 9.78 2.87
CA TRP A 29 -9.61 10.84 2.83
C TRP A 29 -8.30 10.39 2.13
N ILE A 30 -7.77 9.21 2.48
CA ILE A 30 -6.59 8.61 1.86
C ILE A 30 -6.78 8.50 0.35
N LYS A 31 -7.94 8.00 -0.10
CA LYS A 31 -8.28 7.91 -1.53
C LYS A 31 -8.29 9.29 -2.19
N GLN A 32 -8.85 10.30 -1.53
CA GLN A 32 -8.93 11.68 -2.04
C GLN A 32 -7.59 12.42 -2.03
N SER A 33 -6.65 12.05 -1.17
CA SER A 33 -5.34 12.71 -1.05
C SER A 33 -4.58 12.74 -2.38
N GLY A 34 -4.77 11.73 -3.22
CA GLY A 34 -4.05 11.62 -4.49
C GLY A 34 -2.53 11.46 -4.32
N ASP A 35 -2.06 11.06 -3.14
CA ASP A 35 -0.65 10.98 -2.79
C ASP A 35 -0.19 9.50 -2.68
N PRO A 36 0.67 9.03 -3.61
CA PRO A 36 1.21 7.66 -3.58
C PRO A 36 1.97 7.31 -2.30
N LEU A 37 2.56 8.28 -1.60
CA LEU A 37 3.26 8.02 -0.34
C LEU A 37 2.28 7.71 0.79
N ILE A 38 1.17 8.46 0.87
CA ILE A 38 0.09 8.19 1.83
C ILE A 38 -0.53 6.83 1.52
N TRP A 39 -0.77 6.53 0.24
CA TRP A 39 -1.30 5.23 -0.18
C TRP A 39 -0.39 4.08 0.19
N HIS A 40 0.93 4.26 0.08
CA HIS A 40 1.90 3.26 0.48
C HIS A 40 1.83 2.96 1.98
N SER A 41 1.84 3.99 2.84
CA SER A 41 1.73 3.82 4.30
C SER A 41 0.43 3.09 4.67
N ALA A 42 -0.70 3.47 4.06
CA ALA A 42 -1.99 2.80 4.25
C ALA A 42 -1.97 1.34 3.80
N ALA A 43 -1.39 1.05 2.63
CA ALA A 43 -1.28 -0.30 2.12
C ALA A 43 -0.44 -1.19 3.06
N LEU A 44 0.70 -0.71 3.56
CA LEU A 44 1.52 -1.47 4.51
C LEU A 44 0.77 -1.73 5.83
N GLY A 45 0.10 -0.73 6.40
CA GLY A 45 -0.69 -0.91 7.62
C GLY A 45 -1.78 -1.99 7.45
N ILE A 46 -2.48 -1.98 6.32
CA ILE A 46 -3.48 -2.98 5.98
C ILE A 46 -2.87 -4.37 5.78
N LEU A 47 -1.75 -4.47 5.07
CA LEU A 47 -1.10 -5.75 4.78
C LEU A 47 -0.53 -6.41 6.05
N LEU A 48 0.03 -5.61 6.96
CA LEU A 48 0.75 -6.11 8.13
C LEU A 48 -0.14 -6.32 9.35
N PHE A 49 -1.11 -5.43 9.59
CA PHE A 49 -1.80 -5.38 10.88
C PHE A 49 -3.34 -5.39 10.80
N ARG A 50 -3.95 -4.88 9.72
CA ARG A 50 -5.42 -4.76 9.61
C ARG A 50 -6.07 -5.72 8.62
N ASP A 51 -7.39 -5.66 8.54
CA ASP A 51 -8.15 -6.26 7.45
C ASP A 51 -8.45 -5.20 6.40
N ASP A 52 -8.46 -5.57 5.12
CA ASP A 52 -8.86 -4.66 4.04
C ASP A 52 -10.39 -4.53 3.97
N SER A 53 -11.02 -4.15 5.09
CA SER A 53 -12.47 -4.11 5.27
C SER A 53 -13.13 -3.11 4.32
N GLN A 54 -12.41 -2.06 3.93
CA GLN A 54 -12.87 -0.97 3.07
C GLN A 54 -12.49 -1.18 1.57
N ASN A 55 -12.00 -2.37 1.21
CA ASN A 55 -11.52 -2.73 -0.15
C ASN A 55 -10.53 -1.69 -0.72
N PHE A 56 -9.65 -1.18 0.14
CA PHE A 56 -8.66 -0.19 -0.23
C PHE A 56 -7.63 -0.78 -1.19
N LEU A 57 -7.15 -2.01 -0.97
CA LEU A 57 -6.14 -2.61 -1.84
C LEU A 57 -6.69 -2.84 -3.25
N ALA A 58 -7.94 -3.32 -3.36
CA ALA A 58 -8.63 -3.49 -4.64
C ALA A 58 -8.82 -2.16 -5.38
N TRP A 59 -9.12 -1.07 -4.67
CA TRP A 59 -9.16 0.27 -5.27
C TRP A 59 -7.77 0.75 -5.69
N LEU A 60 -6.75 0.51 -4.84
CA LEU A 60 -5.40 1.05 -5.01
C LEU A 60 -4.70 0.48 -6.24
N VAL A 61 -4.89 -0.81 -6.53
CA VAL A 61 -4.27 -1.45 -7.71
C VAL A 61 -4.71 -0.82 -9.03
N GLU A 62 -5.91 -0.23 -9.09
CA GLU A 62 -6.42 0.47 -10.28
C GLU A 62 -5.83 1.87 -10.45
N GLN A 63 -5.20 2.45 -9.42
CA GLN A 63 -4.73 3.84 -9.50
C GLN A 63 -3.44 3.91 -10.30
N GLU A 64 -3.44 4.56 -11.47
CA GLU A 64 -2.25 4.67 -12.36
C GLU A 64 -1.00 5.22 -11.67
N ARG A 65 -1.20 6.08 -10.67
CA ARG A 65 -0.13 6.69 -9.87
C ARG A 65 0.36 5.83 -8.70
N MET A 66 -0.17 4.62 -8.50
CA MET A 66 0.35 3.70 -7.48
C MET A 66 1.82 3.37 -7.77
N ASP A 67 2.65 3.44 -6.72
CA ASP A 67 4.08 3.14 -6.79
C ASP A 67 4.38 1.66 -7.07
N ARG A 68 5.45 1.39 -7.83
CA ARG A 68 5.95 0.03 -8.08
C ARG A 68 6.23 -0.73 -6.78
N THR A 69 6.85 -0.07 -5.81
CA THR A 69 7.22 -0.68 -4.54
C THR A 69 5.97 -1.04 -3.73
N THR A 70 4.92 -0.22 -3.79
CA THR A 70 3.61 -0.56 -3.19
C THR A 70 2.98 -1.79 -3.86
N ALA A 71 3.02 -1.86 -5.19
CA ALA A 71 2.54 -3.00 -5.94
C ALA A 71 3.31 -4.29 -5.57
N LEU A 72 4.64 -4.20 -5.44
CA LEU A 72 5.48 -5.28 -4.94
C LEU A 72 5.09 -5.69 -3.52
N ALA A 73 4.86 -4.73 -2.62
CA ALA A 73 4.46 -5.02 -1.24
C ALA A 73 3.17 -5.83 -1.18
N ILE A 74 2.14 -5.44 -1.95
CA ILE A 74 0.87 -6.17 -2.05
C ILE A 74 1.10 -7.60 -2.55
N PHE A 75 1.96 -7.76 -3.56
CA PHE A 75 2.25 -9.09 -4.14
C PHE A 75 3.04 -10.00 -3.20
N LEU A 76 4.08 -9.46 -2.56
CA LEU A 76 5.04 -10.20 -1.76
C LEU A 76 4.53 -10.50 -0.35
N ALA A 77 3.69 -9.63 0.22
CA ALA A 77 3.20 -9.78 1.59
C ALA A 77 2.66 -11.18 1.86
N GLN A 78 3.19 -11.84 2.91
CA GLN A 78 2.80 -13.19 3.33
C GLN A 78 2.82 -14.24 2.19
N SER A 79 3.68 -14.03 1.19
CA SER A 79 3.76 -14.85 -0.02
C SER A 79 2.44 -14.96 -0.81
N ASN A 80 1.57 -13.94 -0.73
CA ASN A 80 0.25 -13.90 -1.37
C ASN A 80 0.32 -14.20 -2.87
N GLY A 81 1.19 -13.52 -3.60
CA GLY A 81 1.34 -13.69 -5.05
C GLY A 81 1.84 -15.09 -5.43
N LYS A 82 2.82 -15.63 -4.68
CA LYS A 82 3.29 -17.01 -4.87
C LYS A 82 2.14 -18.01 -4.69
N ASN A 83 1.43 -17.91 -3.58
CA ASN A 83 0.32 -18.80 -3.27
C ASN A 83 -0.77 -18.69 -4.35
N ARG A 84 -1.10 -17.48 -4.79
CA ARG A 84 -2.10 -17.26 -5.84
C ARG A 84 -1.72 -17.92 -7.17
N LEU A 85 -0.46 -17.83 -7.57
CA LEU A 85 0.03 -18.41 -8.83
C LEU A 85 0.19 -19.93 -8.77
N THR A 86 0.57 -20.47 -7.62
CA THR A 86 0.86 -21.91 -7.43
C THR A 86 -0.34 -22.73 -6.95
N GLY A 87 -1.50 -22.08 -6.70
CA GLY A 87 -2.72 -22.76 -6.25
C GLY A 87 -2.87 -22.86 -4.72
N GLY A 88 -1.97 -22.24 -3.96
CA GLY A 88 -2.02 -22.11 -2.51
C GLY A 88 -1.87 -23.44 -1.75
N VAL A 89 -1.85 -23.36 -0.42
CA VAL A 89 -1.89 -24.54 0.48
C VAL A 89 -3.34 -24.93 0.81
N ILE A 90 -4.26 -23.96 0.80
CA ILE A 90 -5.69 -24.15 1.10
C ILE A 90 -6.52 -23.23 0.17
N PRO A 91 -7.46 -23.76 -0.63
CA PRO A 91 -8.39 -22.95 -1.41
C PRO A 91 -9.28 -22.05 -0.51
N PRO A 92 -9.61 -20.81 -0.89
CA PRO A 92 -10.43 -19.90 -0.07
C PRO A 92 -11.77 -20.51 0.39
N GLU A 93 -12.37 -21.38 -0.44
CA GLU A 93 -13.63 -22.05 -0.13
C GLU A 93 -13.55 -22.89 1.15
N GLN A 94 -12.36 -23.39 1.48
CA GLN A 94 -12.08 -24.22 2.65
C GLN A 94 -11.71 -23.41 3.89
N MET A 95 -11.56 -22.08 3.77
CA MET A 95 -11.27 -21.20 4.90
C MET A 95 -12.57 -20.77 5.62
N PRO A 96 -12.57 -20.65 6.96
CA PRO A 96 -13.69 -20.04 7.68
C PRO A 96 -13.72 -18.51 7.50
N GLU A 97 -14.87 -17.90 7.76
CA GLU A 97 -14.93 -16.44 7.89
C GLU A 97 -14.20 -15.98 9.18
N PRO A 98 -13.58 -14.79 9.18
CA PRO A 98 -13.50 -13.81 8.08
C PRO A 98 -12.35 -14.05 7.08
N TYR A 99 -11.51 -15.06 7.31
CA TYR A 99 -10.28 -15.31 6.53
C TYR A 99 -10.55 -15.58 5.05
N ARG A 100 -11.63 -16.29 4.72
CA ARG A 100 -12.06 -16.50 3.33
C ARG A 100 -12.26 -15.17 2.61
N SER A 101 -13.07 -14.28 3.18
CA SER A 101 -13.38 -12.98 2.57
C SER A 101 -12.12 -12.13 2.40
N LYS A 102 -11.23 -12.12 3.41
CA LYS A 102 -9.93 -11.45 3.33
C LYS A 102 -9.07 -12.01 2.20
N GLN A 103 -8.92 -13.32 2.10
CA GLN A 103 -8.12 -13.97 1.06
C GLN A 103 -8.70 -13.72 -0.33
N ALA A 104 -10.03 -13.69 -0.49
CA ALA A 104 -10.68 -13.39 -1.76
C ALA A 104 -10.35 -11.97 -2.26
N ARG A 105 -10.37 -10.97 -1.37
CA ARG A 105 -9.99 -9.58 -1.70
C ARG A 105 -8.52 -9.47 -2.10
N ILE A 106 -7.63 -10.12 -1.35
CA ILE A 106 -6.20 -10.16 -1.66
C ILE A 106 -5.99 -10.82 -3.03
N ASN A 107 -6.59 -11.99 -3.27
CA ASN A 107 -6.46 -12.69 -4.54
C ASN A 107 -6.92 -11.83 -5.73
N HIS A 108 -8.00 -11.08 -5.56
CA HIS A 108 -8.48 -10.13 -6.57
C HIS A 108 -7.44 -9.04 -6.86
N ALA A 109 -6.84 -8.44 -5.83
CA ALA A 109 -5.78 -7.46 -6.01
C ALA A 109 -4.54 -8.06 -6.72
N ILE A 110 -4.14 -9.29 -6.37
CA ILE A 110 -3.03 -9.99 -7.03
C ILE A 110 -3.31 -10.25 -8.51
N ASP A 111 -4.48 -10.80 -8.82
CA ASP A 111 -4.88 -11.09 -10.20
C ASP A 111 -4.83 -9.81 -11.03
N ARG A 112 -5.33 -8.72 -10.45
CA ARG A 112 -5.34 -7.43 -11.12
C ARG A 112 -3.94 -6.86 -11.35
N LEU A 113 -3.03 -6.99 -10.38
CA LEU A 113 -1.62 -6.62 -10.56
C LEU A 113 -0.97 -7.41 -11.71
N CYS A 114 -1.22 -8.71 -11.79
CA CYS A 114 -0.69 -9.57 -12.84
C CYS A 114 -1.20 -9.17 -14.23
N GLU A 115 -2.49 -8.85 -14.35
CA GLU A 115 -3.07 -8.35 -15.60
C GLU A 115 -2.46 -7.02 -16.04
N LEU A 116 -2.41 -6.06 -15.12
CA LEU A 116 -1.94 -4.70 -15.39
C LEU A 116 -0.46 -4.66 -15.76
N ASP A 117 0.36 -5.52 -15.17
CA ASP A 117 1.82 -5.52 -15.37
C ASP A 117 2.22 -5.62 -16.85
N THR A 118 1.40 -6.29 -17.68
CA THR A 118 1.67 -6.46 -19.11
C THR A 118 1.58 -5.16 -19.93
N ALA A 119 0.77 -4.20 -19.48
CA ALA A 119 0.47 -2.97 -20.22
C ALA A 119 0.84 -1.69 -19.46
N ARG A 120 1.14 -1.80 -18.17
CA ARG A 120 1.36 -0.67 -17.28
C ARG A 120 2.84 -0.43 -17.04
N THR A 121 3.24 0.84 -17.15
CA THR A 121 4.52 1.29 -16.58
C THR A 121 4.30 1.62 -15.12
N TRP A 122 5.11 1.04 -14.24
CA TRP A 122 5.02 1.29 -12.80
C TRP A 122 5.83 2.53 -12.41
N PRO A 123 5.18 3.59 -11.87
CA PRO A 123 5.86 4.76 -11.35
C PRO A 123 6.79 4.45 -10.17
N GLU A 124 7.75 5.34 -9.94
CA GLU A 124 8.62 5.33 -8.75
C GLU A 124 8.63 6.73 -8.12
N HIS A 125 8.13 6.84 -6.90
CA HIS A 125 7.96 8.06 -6.11
C HIS A 125 8.97 8.12 -4.95
N GLY A 126 10.01 7.28 -4.97
CA GLY A 126 11.02 7.21 -3.91
C GLY A 126 10.62 6.35 -2.71
N VAL A 127 9.57 5.53 -2.84
CA VAL A 127 9.15 4.52 -1.86
C VAL A 127 10.10 3.31 -1.90
N GLY A 128 10.56 2.86 -0.74
CA GLY A 128 11.35 1.65 -0.55
C GLY A 128 10.69 0.68 0.44
N LEU A 129 11.27 -0.51 0.59
CA LEU A 129 10.91 -1.49 1.62
C LEU A 129 12.14 -1.89 2.42
N GLU A 130 11.92 -2.52 3.57
CA GLU A 130 12.98 -3.08 4.40
C GLU A 130 13.76 -4.20 3.70
N ALA A 131 14.97 -4.48 4.18
CA ALA A 131 15.94 -5.35 3.51
C ALA A 131 15.42 -6.76 3.16
N GLY A 132 14.54 -7.35 3.98
CA GLY A 132 14.02 -8.71 3.75
C GLY A 132 13.18 -8.88 2.48
N TRP A 133 12.60 -7.79 1.96
CA TRP A 133 11.71 -7.86 0.79
C TRP A 133 12.48 -8.09 -0.52
N GLU A 134 13.72 -7.61 -0.62
CA GLU A 134 14.53 -7.78 -1.84
C GLU A 134 14.95 -9.23 -2.04
N ASP A 135 15.30 -9.93 -0.95
CA ASP A 135 15.61 -11.36 -1.00
C ASP A 135 14.39 -12.17 -1.46
N GLU A 136 13.19 -11.83 -0.96
CA GLU A 136 11.95 -12.48 -1.40
C GLU A 136 11.63 -12.16 -2.87
N ARG A 137 11.80 -10.91 -3.30
CA ARG A 137 11.65 -10.51 -4.71
C ARG A 137 12.56 -11.33 -5.62
N ALA A 138 13.85 -11.39 -5.30
CA ALA A 138 14.84 -12.11 -6.11
C ALA A 138 14.56 -13.61 -6.16
N LYS A 139 14.16 -14.21 -5.04
CA LYS A 139 13.76 -15.61 -4.95
C LYS A 139 12.55 -15.90 -5.84
N LEU A 140 11.47 -15.11 -5.74
CA LEU A 140 10.27 -15.33 -6.54
C LEU A 140 10.48 -15.08 -8.03
N LEU A 141 11.31 -14.09 -8.39
CA LEU A 141 11.68 -13.88 -9.79
C LEU A 141 12.41 -15.12 -10.36
N THR A 142 13.23 -15.79 -9.56
CA THR A 142 13.91 -17.02 -9.97
C THR A 142 12.94 -18.21 -10.07
N GLU A 143 12.05 -18.36 -9.10
CA GLU A 143 11.11 -19.50 -9.03
C GLU A 143 9.97 -19.39 -10.07
N LEU A 144 9.42 -18.19 -10.26
CA LEU A 144 8.18 -17.98 -11.01
C LEU A 144 8.37 -17.09 -12.25
N GLY A 145 9.58 -16.57 -12.49
CA GLY A 145 9.85 -15.66 -13.61
C GLY A 145 9.50 -16.24 -14.97
N SER A 146 9.43 -17.56 -15.16
CA SER A 146 8.98 -18.18 -16.42
C SER A 146 7.45 -18.32 -16.56
N ASP A 147 6.67 -18.18 -15.48
CA ASP A 147 5.21 -18.25 -15.52
C ASP A 147 4.65 -17.06 -16.32
N PRO A 148 3.81 -17.27 -17.35
CA PRO A 148 3.25 -16.19 -18.15
C PRO A 148 2.32 -15.25 -17.36
N ARG A 149 1.82 -15.66 -16.20
CA ARG A 149 0.99 -14.83 -15.32
C ARG A 149 1.81 -14.00 -14.34
N PHE A 150 3.11 -14.26 -14.20
CA PHE A 150 3.96 -13.56 -13.24
C PHE A 150 4.19 -12.10 -13.68
N PRO A 151 4.03 -11.11 -12.78
CA PRO A 151 4.18 -9.69 -13.10
C PRO A 151 5.66 -9.29 -13.24
N ARG A 152 6.28 -9.67 -14.36
CA ARG A 152 7.72 -9.49 -14.62
C ARG A 152 8.16 -8.03 -14.57
N ASN A 153 7.38 -7.07 -15.07
CA ASN A 153 7.82 -5.68 -15.19
C ASN A 153 7.97 -5.04 -13.80
N MET A 154 7.02 -5.31 -12.90
CA MET A 154 7.08 -4.92 -11.49
C MET A 154 8.31 -5.53 -10.78
N PHE A 155 8.66 -6.78 -11.11
CA PHE A 155 9.79 -7.50 -10.53
C PHE A 155 11.14 -7.27 -11.21
N ALA A 156 11.18 -6.62 -12.39
CA ALA A 156 12.35 -6.56 -13.26
C ALA A 156 13.57 -5.85 -12.64
N ARG A 157 13.33 -5.00 -11.64
CA ARG A 157 14.37 -4.21 -10.98
C ARG A 157 14.36 -4.45 -9.47
N PRO A 158 15.53 -4.35 -8.79
CA PRO A 158 15.61 -4.41 -7.33
C PRO A 158 14.66 -3.42 -6.66
N ILE A 159 14.17 -3.74 -5.46
CA ILE A 159 13.45 -2.80 -4.60
C ILE A 159 14.39 -1.64 -4.25
N PRO A 160 13.99 -0.38 -4.46
CA PRO A 160 14.83 0.76 -4.15
C PRO A 160 14.92 0.98 -2.65
N ARG A 161 15.97 1.67 -2.21
CA ARG A 161 16.00 2.24 -0.85
C ARG A 161 14.98 3.38 -0.77
N GLN A 162 14.38 3.54 0.41
CA GLN A 162 13.51 4.69 0.69
C GLN A 162 14.30 5.98 0.52
N THR A 163 13.86 6.86 -0.38
CA THR A 163 14.44 8.20 -0.59
C THR A 163 13.43 9.31 -0.35
N ALA A 164 12.13 9.02 -0.51
CA ALA A 164 11.08 9.95 -0.16
C ALA A 164 10.92 10.03 1.36
N ARG A 165 10.51 11.20 1.85
CA ARG A 165 10.09 11.36 3.23
C ARG A 165 8.64 10.91 3.33
N MET A 166 8.36 9.92 4.17
CA MET A 166 7.02 9.37 4.32
C MET A 166 6.14 10.33 5.15
N PRO A 167 4.98 10.78 4.65
CA PRO A 167 4.13 11.73 5.36
C PRO A 167 3.49 11.14 6.61
N TYR A 168 3.32 9.81 6.63
CA TYR A 168 2.80 9.04 7.74
C TYR A 168 3.71 7.88 8.08
N LEU A 169 3.86 7.63 9.39
CA LEU A 169 4.60 6.52 9.96
C LEU A 169 3.65 5.66 10.80
N ASP A 170 3.83 4.34 10.70
CA ASP A 170 3.18 3.40 11.60
C ASP A 170 4.03 3.29 12.87
N LEU A 171 3.46 3.68 14.02
CA LEU A 171 4.11 3.59 15.32
C LEU A 171 3.66 2.35 16.12
N GLY A 172 2.86 1.48 15.51
CA GLY A 172 2.30 0.28 16.10
C GLY A 172 0.81 0.12 15.78
N GLU A 173 0.39 -1.13 15.58
CA GLU A 173 -1.02 -1.51 15.39
C GLU A 173 -1.71 -0.86 14.17
N ALA A 174 -0.95 -0.41 13.16
CA ALA A 174 -1.46 0.23 11.94
C ALA A 174 -2.25 1.53 12.13
N GLU A 175 -2.11 2.21 13.26
CA GLU A 175 -2.48 3.61 13.30
C GLU A 175 -1.35 4.45 12.70
N LEU A 176 -1.68 5.17 11.64
CA LEU A 176 -0.71 5.96 10.90
C LEU A 176 -0.68 7.36 11.49
N TYR A 177 0.48 7.79 12.00
CA TYR A 177 0.66 9.13 12.54
C TYR A 177 1.42 10.00 11.56
N SER A 178 0.94 11.22 11.35
CA SER A 178 1.65 12.18 10.51
C SER A 178 3.00 12.53 11.13
N GLU A 179 4.01 12.71 10.29
CA GLU A 179 5.35 13.04 10.80
C GLU A 179 5.36 14.38 11.56
N ASP A 180 4.55 15.34 11.13
CA ASP A 180 4.39 16.63 11.80
C ASP A 180 3.85 16.47 13.22
N TYR A 181 2.86 15.58 13.42
CA TYR A 181 2.36 15.25 14.74
C TYR A 181 3.46 14.63 15.61
N ILE A 182 4.16 13.61 15.09
CA ILE A 182 5.23 12.91 15.84
C ILE A 182 6.33 13.89 16.25
N ARG A 183 6.77 14.79 15.37
CA ARG A 183 7.80 15.80 15.71
C ARG A 183 7.35 16.75 16.82
N GLN A 184 6.07 17.07 16.88
CA GLN A 184 5.51 17.99 17.87
C GLN A 184 5.28 17.30 19.22
N THR A 185 4.79 16.06 19.22
CA THR A 185 4.30 15.39 20.42
C THR A 185 5.25 14.31 20.95
N MET A 186 6.05 13.70 20.09
CA MET A 186 6.94 12.58 20.38
C MET A 186 8.28 12.69 19.63
N PRO A 187 9.02 13.82 19.75
CA PRO A 187 10.21 14.08 18.93
C PRO A 187 11.31 13.01 19.04
N TYR A 188 11.41 12.36 20.21
CA TYR A 188 12.39 11.31 20.50
C TYR A 188 12.18 10.02 19.71
N LEU A 189 11.04 9.83 19.02
CA LEU A 189 10.81 8.65 18.18
C LEU A 189 11.43 8.77 16.78
N LEU A 190 11.91 9.96 16.40
CA LEU A 190 12.47 10.24 15.07
C LEU A 190 13.97 10.53 15.08
N ASP A 191 14.59 10.53 16.27
CA ASP A 191 16.02 10.74 16.52
C ASP A 191 16.75 9.40 16.73
#